data_AF-A0A832XJW5-F1
#
_entry.id   AF-A0A832XJW5-F1
#
_cell.length_a   1.000
_cell.length_b   1.000
_cell.length_c   1.000
_cell.angle_alpha   90.00
_cell.angle_beta   90.00
_cell.angle_gamma   90.00
#
_symmetry.space_group_name_H-M   'P 1'
#
loop_
_entity.id
_entity.type
_entity.pdbx_description
1 polymer ?
#
loop_
_entity_poly.entity_id
_entity_poly.type
_entity_poly.pdbx_seq_one_letter_code
_entity_poly.pdbx_strand_id
1 'polypeptide(L)'
;LNSLLSFLGELGTSNANLWLIEYDSKTSSGIVRCSNKALTEVIASLAIITSIGGSPMTFRVLGVSGTIKKTKDKYLNRKRK
;
A
#
# COMPACT_ATOMS: atom_id res chain seq x y z
N LEU A 1 0.42 4.32 -8.20
CA LEU A 1 1.57 5.19 -8.53
C LEU A 1 1.10 6.60 -8.90
N ASN A 2 0.20 6.75 -9.88
CA ASN A 2 -0.30 8.08 -10.31
C ASN A 2 -0.83 8.94 -9.15
N SER A 3 -1.57 8.37 -8.20
CA SER A 3 -2.11 9.11 -7.04
C SER A 3 -1.03 9.57 -6.06
N LEU A 4 0.05 8.79 -5.91
CA LEU A 4 1.19 9.17 -5.07
C LEU A 4 1.98 10.31 -5.75
N LEU A 5 2.18 10.21 -7.06
CA LEU A 5 2.86 11.22 -7.86
C LEU A 5 2.09 12.54 -7.89
N SER A 6 0.77 12.49 -8.05
CA SER A 6 -0.07 13.69 -8.02
C SER A 6 -0.14 14.35 -6.65
N PHE A 7 -0.01 13.57 -5.57
CA PHE A 7 -0.13 14.07 -4.20
C PHE A 7 1.21 14.57 -3.62
N LEU A 8 2.30 13.82 -3.82
CA LEU A 8 3.62 14.11 -3.26
C LEU A 8 4.61 14.72 -4.26
N GLY A 9 4.24 14.77 -5.54
CA GLY A 9 5.16 15.13 -6.62
C GLY A 9 6.23 14.07 -6.86
N GLU A 10 7.14 14.38 -7.78
CA GLU A 10 8.24 13.49 -8.18
C GLU A 10 9.22 13.24 -7.04
N LEU A 11 9.67 14.30 -6.37
CA LEU A 11 10.62 14.21 -5.25
C LEU A 11 10.04 13.42 -4.07
N GLY A 12 8.79 13.71 -3.69
CA GLY A 12 8.12 13.01 -2.59
C GLY A 12 7.85 11.55 -2.92
N THR A 13 7.46 11.23 -4.15
CA THR A 13 7.29 9.85 -4.63
C THR A 13 8.60 9.07 -4.60
N SER A 14 9.70 9.70 -5.03
CA SER A 14 11.04 9.09 -4.99
C SER A 14 11.47 8.80 -3.55
N ASN A 15 11.30 9.78 -2.64
CA ASN A 15 11.60 9.61 -1.22
C ASN A 15 10.71 8.56 -0.53
N ALA A 16 9.46 8.41 -0.97
CA ALA A 16 8.55 7.42 -0.42
C ALA A 16 8.99 5.98 -0.74
N ASN A 17 9.76 5.78 -1.82
CA ASN A 17 10.28 4.49 -2.27
C ASN A 17 9.19 3.39 -2.22
N LEU A 18 8.02 3.72 -2.80
CA LEU A 18 6.83 2.87 -2.76
C LEU A 18 7.00 1.68 -3.71
N TRP A 19 6.84 0.47 -3.19
CA TRP A 19 6.96 -0.76 -3.97
C TRP A 19 5.85 -1.75 -3.65
N LEU A 20 5.12 -2.21 -4.66
CA LEU A 20 4.14 -3.29 -4.51
C LEU A 20 4.88 -4.63 -4.43
N ILE A 21 4.82 -5.28 -3.27
CA ILE A 21 5.49 -6.56 -3.03
C ILE A 21 4.65 -7.71 -3.56
N GLU A 22 3.36 -7.70 -3.26
CA GLU A 22 2.43 -8.76 -3.63
C GLU A 22 1.00 -8.23 -3.63
N TYR A 23 0.16 -8.77 -4.51
CA TYR A 23 -1.28 -8.54 -4.52
C TYR A 23 -2.00 -9.84 -4.85
N ASP A 24 -3.03 -10.17 -4.07
CA ASP A 24 -3.89 -11.32 -4.25
C ASP A 24 -5.28 -10.84 -4.69
N SER A 25 -5.61 -11.09 -5.95
CA SER A 25 -6.87 -10.67 -6.55
C SER A 25 -8.08 -11.39 -5.96
N LYS A 26 -7.92 -12.59 -5.38
CA LYS A 26 -9.03 -13.34 -4.79
C LYS A 26 -9.49 -12.73 -3.48
N THR A 27 -8.56 -12.19 -2.70
CA THR A 27 -8.83 -11.57 -1.39
C THR A 27 -8.79 -10.04 -1.45
N SER A 28 -8.52 -9.45 -2.62
CA SER A 28 -8.31 -8.01 -2.83
C SER A 28 -7.34 -7.39 -1.82
N SER A 29 -6.32 -8.15 -1.44
CA SER A 29 -5.37 -7.80 -0.39
C SER A 29 -3.95 -7.86 -0.92
N GLY A 30 -3.09 -6.96 -0.45
CA GLY A 30 -1.71 -6.88 -0.90
C GLY A 30 -0.77 -6.31 0.14
N ILE A 31 0.53 -6.36 -0.17
CA ILE A 31 1.59 -5.78 0.65
C ILE A 31 2.29 -4.72 -0.18
N VAL A 32 2.34 -3.51 0.37
CA VAL A 32 3.12 -2.41 -0.18
C VAL A 32 4.23 -2.07 0.80
N ARG A 33 5.45 -1.93 0.29
CA ARG A 33 6.61 -1.43 1.03
C ARG A 33 6.77 0.05 0.74
N CYS A 34 7.17 0.81 1.75
CA CYS A 34 7.58 2.20 1.62
C CYS A 34 8.74 2.50 2.58
N SER A 35 9.34 3.67 2.43
CA SER A 35 10.23 4.24 3.44
C SER A 35 9.46 4.50 4.73
N ASN A 36 10.06 4.19 5.89
CA ASN A 36 9.42 4.42 7.20
C ASN A 36 9.04 5.90 7.40
N LYS A 37 9.87 6.83 6.88
CA LYS A 37 9.61 8.27 6.97
C LYS A 37 8.37 8.71 6.18
N ALA A 38 8.00 7.96 5.14
CA ALA A 38 6.92 8.31 4.24
C ALA A 38 5.62 7.53 4.48
N LEU A 39 5.53 6.81 5.61
CA LEU A 39 4.40 5.93 5.90
C LEU A 39 3.07 6.70 5.87
N THR A 40 2.99 7.83 6.56
CA THR A 40 1.77 8.64 6.68
C THR A 40 1.35 9.20 5.32
N GLU A 41 2.30 9.68 4.53
CA GLU A 41 2.08 10.26 3.20
C GLU A 41 1.54 9.20 2.22
N VAL A 42 2.10 7.99 2.28
CA VAL A 42 1.62 6.86 1.49
C VAL A 42 0.19 6.49 1.88
N ILE A 43 -0.12 6.40 3.18
CA ILE A 43 -1.48 6.09 3.65
C ILE A 43 -2.46 7.16 3.19
N ALA A 44 -2.11 8.44 3.32
CA ALA A 44 -2.93 9.55 2.84
C ALA A 44 -3.18 9.46 1.33
N SER A 45 -2.13 9.19 0.55
CA SER A 45 -2.25 9.04 -0.91
C SER A 45 -3.19 7.90 -1.32
N LEU A 46 -3.20 6.79 -0.55
CA LEU A 46 -4.09 5.66 -0.79
C LEU A 46 -5.54 5.97 -0.41
N ALA A 47 -5.75 6.74 0.67
CA ALA A 47 -7.08 7.13 1.13
C ALA A 47 -7.80 8.07 0.15
N ILE A 48 -7.06 8.87 -0.62
CA ILE A 48 -7.62 9.79 -1.62
C ILE A 48 -8.11 9.04 -2.88
N ILE A 49 -7.69 7.79 -3.08
CA ILE A 49 -8.09 7.02 -4.27
C ILE A 49 -9.53 6.56 -4.11
N THR A 50 -10.42 7.13 -4.92
CA THR A 50 -11.85 6.81 -4.95
C THR A 50 -12.25 5.91 -6.12
N SER A 51 -11.42 5.83 -7.18
CA SER A 51 -11.65 4.95 -8.32
C SER A 51 -10.36 4.59 -9.03
N ILE A 52 -10.34 3.41 -9.66
CA ILE A 52 -9.28 2.97 -10.56
C ILE A 52 -9.93 2.40 -11.82
N GLY A 53 -9.53 2.89 -13.00
CA GLY A 53 -10.07 2.43 -14.28
C GLY A 53 -11.58 2.66 -14.44
N GLY A 54 -12.14 3.68 -13.78
CA GLY A 54 -13.58 3.98 -13.78
C GLY A 54 -14.40 3.18 -12.78
N SER A 55 -13.81 2.17 -12.11
CA SER A 55 -14.48 1.41 -11.06
C SER A 55 -14.28 2.06 -9.69
N PRO A 56 -15.36 2.35 -8.93
CA PRO A 56 -15.25 2.92 -7.60
C PRO A 56 -14.62 1.90 -6.64
N MET A 57 -13.65 2.34 -5.85
CA MET A 57 -12.98 1.51 -4.86
C MET A 57 -12.38 2.34 -3.75
N THR A 58 -12.08 1.69 -2.62
CA THR A 58 -11.38 2.31 -1.50
C THR A 58 -10.25 1.40 -1.04
N PHE A 59 -9.12 1.98 -0.62
CA PHE A 59 -8.07 1.24 0.05
C PHE A 59 -8.29 1.27 1.56
N ARG A 60 -8.15 0.11 2.20
CA ARG A 60 -8.14 -0.01 3.67
C ARG A 60 -6.81 -0.59 4.11
N VAL A 61 -6.09 0.15 4.96
CA VAL A 61 -4.84 -0.33 5.56
C VAL A 61 -5.18 -1.30 6.68
N LEU A 62 -4.83 -2.58 6.51
CA LEU A 62 -5.06 -3.63 7.52
C LEU A 62 -4.08 -3.51 8.69
N GLY A 63 -2.87 -3.01 8.41
CA GLY A 63 -1.83 -2.78 9.41
C GLY A 63 -0.47 -2.56 8.77
N VAL A 64 0.53 -2.29 9.62
CA VAL A 64 1.89 -1.97 9.19
C VAL A 64 2.90 -2.82 9.96
N SER A 65 4.01 -3.16 9.30
CA SER A 65 5.10 -3.90 9.94
C SER A 65 6.45 -3.60 9.30
N GLY A 66 7.52 -3.74 10.08
CA GLY A 66 8.89 -3.60 9.57
C GLY A 66 9.37 -4.82 8.76
N THR A 67 8.67 -5.95 8.80
CA THR A 67 9.04 -7.16 8.06
C THR A 67 7.88 -7.76 7.29
N ILE A 68 8.17 -8.29 6.10
CA ILE A 68 7.17 -8.92 5.22
C ILE A 68 6.57 -10.16 5.90
N LYS A 69 7.41 -10.98 6.56
CA LYS A 69 6.97 -12.19 7.27
C LYS A 69 5.88 -11.88 8.32
N LYS A 70 6.15 -10.93 9.21
CA LYS A 70 5.20 -10.53 10.27
C LYS A 70 3.92 -9.92 9.70
N THR A 71 4.01 -9.20 8.58
CA THR A 71 2.84 -8.66 7.88
C THR A 71 1.94 -9.77 7.35
N LYS A 72 2.54 -10.79 6.71
CA LYS A 72 1.81 -11.96 6.20
C LYS A 72 1.12 -12.74 7.31
N ASP A 73 1.84 -13.01 8.38
CA ASP A 73 1.34 -13.81 9.51
C ASP A 73 0.20 -13.09 10.26
N LYS A 74 0.33 -11.77 10.47
CA LYS A 74 -0.65 -10.99 11.25
C LYS A 74 -1.89 -10.57 10.48
N TYR A 75 -1.75 -10.16 9.21
CA TYR A 75 -2.81 -9.42 8.52
C TYR A 75 -3.41 -10.16 7.34
N LEU A 76 -2.65 -11.06 6.70
CA LEU A 76 -3.11 -11.80 5.52
C LEU A 76 -3.59 -13.21 5.87
N ASN A 77 -3.51 -13.60 7.15
CA ASN A 77 -3.92 -14.90 7.70
C ASN A 77 -3.48 -16.10 6.84
N ARG A 78 -2.37 -15.95 6.10
CA ARG A 78 -1.72 -17.02 5.35
C ARG A 78 -0.91 -17.85 6.33
N LYS A 79 -1.60 -18.63 7.17
CA LYS A 79 -0.95 -19.69 7.94
C LYS A 79 -0.36 -20.67 6.92
N ARG A 80 0.97 -20.75 6.85
CA ARG A 80 1.60 -21.93 6.23
C ARG A 80 1.12 -23.13 7.04
N LYS A 81 0.36 -24.02 6.40
CA LYS A 81 0.31 -25.42 6.82
C LYS A 81 1.71 -26.01 6.71
#